data_AF-A0A8T4M1J1-F1
#
_entry.id   AF-A0A8T4M1J1-F1
#
_cell.length_a   1.000
_cell.length_b   1.000
_cell.length_c   1.000
_cell.angle_alpha   90.00
_cell.angle_beta   90.00
_cell.angle_gamma   90.00
#
_symmetry.space_group_name_H-M   'P 1'
#
loop_
_entity.id
_entity.type
_entity.pdbx_description
1 polymer ?
#
loop_
_entity_poly.entity_id
_entity_poly.type
_entity_poly.pdbx_seq_one_letter_code
_entity_poly.pdbx_strand_id
1 'polypeptide(L)'
;MAKNKPLKNVSRNEKYSKPKMSERKEAWFRIIVAIISGIILGIWKILVIVLLVLNWIIVVFSGKRNKGMADICEYWNTETYKYIRYLTFVSNKRPFPFSEVERMTKFE
;
A
#
# COMPACT_ATOMS: atom_id res chain seq x y z
N MET A 1 -21.30 36.41 34.19
CA MET A 1 -21.36 35.02 33.69
C MET A 1 -21.99 35.05 32.30
N ALA A 2 -21.18 35.19 31.24
CA ALA A 2 -21.63 35.17 29.85
C ALA A 2 -20.79 34.14 29.08
N LYS A 3 -21.47 33.27 28.34
CA LYS A 3 -20.98 32.05 27.69
C LYS A 3 -20.00 32.37 26.56
N ASN A 4 -18.76 31.89 26.64
CA ASN A 4 -17.89 31.73 25.48
C ASN A 4 -17.97 30.29 24.98
N LYS A 5 -18.76 30.03 23.93
CA LYS A 5 -18.61 28.84 23.09
C LYS A 5 -17.92 29.26 21.79
N PRO A 6 -16.66 28.89 21.53
CA PRO A 6 -16.12 28.99 20.19
C PRO A 6 -16.62 27.79 19.35
N LEU A 7 -17.63 28.04 18.53
CA LEU A 7 -18.01 27.17 17.41
C LEU A 7 -17.31 27.68 16.15
N LYS A 8 -16.09 27.22 15.84
CA LYS A 8 -15.53 27.33 14.48
C LYS A 8 -14.21 26.57 14.27
N ASN A 9 -14.30 25.27 14.03
CA ASN A 9 -13.21 24.53 13.37
C ASN A 9 -13.66 23.21 12.70
N VAL A 10 -14.96 22.91 12.61
CA VAL A 10 -15.43 21.62 12.06
C VAL A 10 -15.68 21.65 10.53
N SER A 11 -15.78 22.82 9.88
CA SER A 11 -16.44 22.90 8.56
C SER A 11 -15.55 23.02 7.32
N ARG A 12 -14.21 22.92 7.40
CA ARG A 12 -13.35 23.14 6.21
C ARG A 12 -12.85 21.86 5.52
N ASN A 13 -12.77 20.74 6.26
CA ASN A 13 -12.19 19.49 5.73
C ASN A 13 -13.22 18.47 5.22
N GLU A 14 -14.51 18.67 5.47
CA GLU A 14 -15.57 17.77 4.99
C GLU A 14 -15.95 18.00 3.52
N LYS A 15 -15.64 19.18 2.96
CA LYS A 15 -16.15 19.61 1.65
C LYS A 15 -15.53 18.88 0.45
N TYR A 16 -14.47 18.11 0.67
CA TYR A 16 -13.81 17.28 -0.34
C TYR A 16 -13.66 15.81 0.10
N SER A 17 -14.65 15.25 0.80
CA SER A 17 -14.73 13.79 0.91
C SER A 17 -15.18 13.24 -0.45
N LYS A 18 -14.28 12.56 -1.19
CA LYS A 18 -14.68 11.74 -2.36
C LYS A 18 -15.92 10.93 -1.96
N PRO A 19 -16.98 10.85 -2.79
CA PRO A 19 -18.20 10.16 -2.41
C PRO A 19 -17.84 8.73 -2.00
N LYS A 20 -18.06 8.42 -0.73
CA LYS A 20 -17.71 7.12 -0.15
C LYS A 20 -18.63 6.09 -0.78
N MET A 21 -18.07 5.16 -1.56
CA MET A 21 -18.83 4.01 -2.07
C MET A 21 -19.44 3.26 -0.89
N SER A 22 -20.67 2.73 -1.06
CA SER A 22 -21.27 1.85 -0.06
C SER A 22 -20.36 0.65 0.20
N GLU A 23 -20.23 0.23 1.46
CA GLU A 23 -19.41 -0.94 1.86
C GLU A 23 -19.83 -2.22 1.11
N ARG A 24 -21.12 -2.35 0.76
CA ARG A 24 -21.61 -3.48 -0.06
C ARG A 24 -21.00 -3.47 -1.46
N LYS A 25 -20.92 -2.29 -2.08
CA LYS A 25 -20.30 -2.14 -3.41
C LYS A 25 -18.79 -2.35 -3.35
N GLU A 26 -18.13 -1.85 -2.30
CA GLU A 26 -16.70 -2.07 -2.13
C GLU A 26 -16.39 -3.55 -1.94
N ALA A 27 -17.18 -4.29 -1.15
CA ALA A 27 -17.03 -5.74 -0.98
C ALA A 27 -17.07 -6.51 -2.30
N TRP A 28 -18.00 -6.19 -3.19
CA TRP A 28 -18.04 -6.75 -4.55
C TRP A 28 -16.83 -6.32 -5.39
N PHE A 29 -16.44 -5.04 -5.31
CA PHE A 29 -15.28 -4.52 -6.01
C PHE A 29 -13.97 -5.20 -5.56
N ARG A 30 -13.91 -5.71 -4.31
CA ARG A 30 -12.75 -6.46 -3.82
C ARG A 30 -12.42 -7.68 -4.68
N ILE A 31 -13.40 -8.34 -5.27
CA ILE A 31 -13.17 -9.52 -6.14
C ILE A 31 -12.39 -9.12 -7.39
N ILE A 32 -12.75 -7.99 -8.02
CA ILE A 32 -12.08 -7.48 -9.21
C ILE A 32 -10.64 -7.08 -8.87
N VAL A 33 -10.47 -6.34 -7.76
CA VAL A 33 -9.15 -5.94 -7.27
C VAL A 33 -8.30 -7.17 -6.91
N ALA A 34 -8.88 -8.19 -6.28
CA ALA A 34 -8.19 -9.43 -5.93
C ALA A 34 -7.57 -10.08 -7.18
N ILE A 35 -8.34 -10.18 -8.26
CA ILE A 35 -7.88 -10.81 -9.50
C ILE A 35 -6.79 -9.96 -10.16
N ILE A 36 -7.06 -8.67 -10.41
CA ILE A 36 -6.14 -7.81 -11.17
C ILE A 36 -4.84 -7.57 -10.38
N SER A 37 -4.94 -7.08 -9.15
CA SER A 37 -3.77 -6.81 -8.33
C SER A 37 -3.06 -8.11 -7.94
N GLY A 38 -3.79 -9.21 -7.72
CA GLY A 38 -3.20 -10.51 -7.42
C GLY A 38 -2.33 -11.05 -8.56
N ILE A 39 -2.77 -10.92 -9.81
CA ILE A 39 -1.98 -11.32 -10.99
C ILE A 39 -0.70 -10.48 -11.08
N ILE A 40 -0.81 -9.15 -11.00
CA ILE A 40 0.33 -8.24 -11.13
C ILE A 40 1.35 -8.49 -10.00
N LEU A 41 0.89 -8.56 -8.75
CA LEU A 41 1.75 -8.85 -7.60
C LEU A 41 2.34 -10.26 -7.68
N GLY A 42 1.61 -11.22 -8.25
CA GLY A 42 2.09 -12.58 -8.50
C GLY A 42 3.26 -12.62 -9.49
N ILE A 43 3.19 -11.88 -10.58
CA ILE A 43 4.29 -11.75 -11.55
C ILE A 43 5.47 -11.02 -10.90
N TRP A 44 5.22 -9.90 -10.22
CA TRP A 44 6.27 -9.13 -9.54
C TRP A 44 6.96 -9.93 -8.42
N LYS A 45 6.24 -10.85 -7.75
CA LYS A 45 6.81 -11.78 -6.76
C LYS A 45 7.97 -12.58 -7.34
N ILE A 46 7.86 -13.03 -8.60
CA ILE A 46 8.93 -13.82 -9.25
C ILE A 46 10.21 -12.99 -9.34
N LEU A 47 10.10 -11.73 -9.75
CA LEU A 47 11.25 -10.79 -9.78
C LEU A 47 11.83 -10.59 -8.38
N VAL A 48 11.00 -10.42 -7.36
CA VAL A 48 11.46 -10.23 -5.97
C VAL A 48 12.17 -11.47 -5.44
N ILE A 49 11.73 -12.68 -5.78
CA ILE A 49 12.42 -13.92 -5.40
C ILE A 49 13.82 -13.97 -6.02
N VAL A 50 13.96 -13.57 -7.29
CA VAL A 50 15.28 -13.47 -7.93
C VAL A 50 16.16 -12.43 -7.22
N LEU A 51 15.61 -11.24 -6.95
CA LEU A 51 16.33 -10.19 -6.21
C LEU A 51 16.69 -10.63 -4.79
N LEU A 52 15.88 -11.42 -4.12
CA LEU A 52 16.17 -11.98 -2.79
C LEU A 52 17.44 -12.83 -2.83
N VAL A 53 17.52 -13.76 -3.78
CA VAL A 53 18.69 -14.64 -3.95
C VAL A 53 19.92 -13.82 -4.31
N LEU A 54 19.80 -12.85 -5.24
CA LEU A 54 20.91 -11.97 -5.62
C LEU A 54 21.40 -11.11 -4.46
N ASN A 55 20.49 -10.49 -3.70
CA ASN A 55 20.85 -9.71 -2.51
C ASN A 55 21.58 -10.58 -1.49
N TRP A 56 21.10 -11.80 -1.25
CA TRP A 56 21.74 -12.74 -0.34
C TRP A 56 23.18 -13.05 -0.78
N ILE A 57 23.40 -13.37 -2.06
CA ILE A 57 24.74 -13.61 -2.62
C ILE A 57 25.62 -12.36 -2.45
N ILE A 58 25.13 -11.18 -2.87
CA ILE A 58 25.89 -9.93 -2.78
C ILE A 58 26.29 -9.62 -1.34
N VAL A 59 25.40 -9.79 -0.38
CA VAL A 59 25.69 -9.52 1.04
C VAL A 59 26.71 -10.51 1.59
N VAL A 60 26.63 -11.80 1.24
CA VAL A 60 27.59 -12.81 1.68
C VAL A 60 29.01 -12.50 1.18
N PHE A 61 29.17 -12.04 -0.06
CA PHE A 61 30.50 -11.77 -0.64
C PHE A 61 31.00 -10.34 -0.40
N SER A 62 30.13 -9.34 -0.42
CA SER A 62 30.50 -7.92 -0.31
C SER A 62 30.43 -7.38 1.13
N GLY A 63 29.68 -8.04 2.02
CA GLY A 63 29.38 -7.54 3.37
C GLY A 63 28.52 -6.28 3.38
N LYS A 64 28.02 -5.82 2.21
CA LYS A 64 27.27 -4.59 2.03
C LYS A 64 25.93 -4.88 1.37
N ARG A 65 24.87 -4.26 1.90
CA ARG A 65 23.52 -4.33 1.33
C ARG A 65 23.39 -3.35 0.15
N ASN A 66 22.85 -3.81 -0.97
CA ASN A 66 22.54 -2.94 -2.11
C ASN A 66 21.20 -2.22 -1.89
N LYS A 67 21.24 -0.90 -1.69
CA LYS A 67 20.04 -0.08 -1.42
C LYS A 67 19.03 -0.11 -2.58
N GLY A 68 19.48 -0.10 -3.83
CA GLY A 68 18.58 -0.07 -4.99
C GLY A 68 17.78 -1.37 -5.15
N MET A 69 18.41 -2.52 -4.90
CA MET A 69 17.70 -3.80 -4.92
C MET A 69 16.73 -3.93 -3.74
N ALA A 70 17.13 -3.45 -2.56
CA ALA A 70 16.26 -3.42 -1.39
C ALA A 70 15.04 -2.53 -1.62
N ASP A 71 15.20 -1.37 -2.27
CA ASP A 71 14.12 -0.46 -2.65
C ASP A 71 13.03 -1.17 -3.47
N ILE A 72 13.41 -1.96 -4.48
CA ILE A 72 12.46 -2.71 -5.32
C ILE A 72 11.67 -3.72 -4.49
N CYS A 73 12.34 -4.44 -3.57
CA CYS A 73 11.69 -5.39 -2.68
C CYS A 73 10.70 -4.69 -1.73
N GLU A 74 11.02 -3.49 -1.24
CA GLU A 74 10.15 -2.71 -0.37
C GLU A 74 8.90 -2.19 -1.07
N TYR A 75 9.03 -1.78 -2.34
CA TYR A 75 7.87 -1.43 -3.16
C TYR A 75 6.90 -2.61 -3.26
N TRP A 76 7.40 -3.79 -3.58
CA TRP A 76 6.56 -4.98 -3.67
C TRP A 76 5.96 -5.38 -2.31
N ASN A 77 6.73 -5.31 -1.22
CA ASN A 77 6.24 -5.59 0.14
C ASN A 77 5.13 -4.63 0.55
N THR A 78 5.29 -3.33 0.27
CA THR A 78 4.29 -2.32 0.59
C THR A 78 2.99 -2.56 -0.17
N GLU A 79 3.07 -2.84 -1.48
CA GLU A 79 1.88 -3.12 -2.28
C GLU A 79 1.21 -4.44 -1.90
N THR A 80 1.98 -5.48 -1.57
CA THR A 80 1.46 -6.75 -1.06
C THR A 80 0.75 -6.57 0.28
N TYR A 81 1.31 -5.77 1.18
CA TYR A 81 0.69 -5.46 2.47
C TYR A 81 -0.63 -4.70 2.31
N LYS A 82 -0.67 -3.68 1.44
CA LYS A 82 -1.92 -2.97 1.09
C LYS A 82 -2.95 -3.93 0.51
N TYR A 83 -2.53 -4.79 -0.41
CA TYR A 83 -3.39 -5.80 -1.03
C TYR A 83 -4.04 -6.72 0.00
N ILE A 84 -3.26 -7.26 0.93
CA ILE A 84 -3.78 -8.14 1.99
C ILE A 84 -4.73 -7.37 2.92
N ARG A 85 -4.37 -6.16 3.36
CA ARG A 85 -5.25 -5.32 4.20
C ARG A 85 -6.56 -5.00 3.52
N TYR A 86 -6.52 -4.79 2.21
CA TYR A 86 -7.71 -4.57 1.43
C TYR A 86 -8.56 -5.85 1.37
N LEU A 87 -8.00 -7.00 1.00
CA LEU A 87 -8.79 -8.24 0.91
C LEU A 87 -9.36 -8.73 2.25
N THR A 88 -8.68 -8.44 3.34
CA THR A 88 -9.08 -8.83 4.70
C THR A 88 -9.99 -7.81 5.39
N PHE A 89 -10.53 -6.83 4.65
CA PHE A 89 -11.42 -5.79 5.17
C PHE A 89 -10.81 -4.88 6.25
N VAL A 90 -9.49 -4.93 6.45
CA VAL A 90 -8.76 -4.04 7.38
C VAL A 90 -8.71 -2.61 6.84
N SER A 91 -8.77 -2.43 5.53
CA SER A 91 -8.74 -1.11 4.89
C SER A 91 -9.52 -1.09 3.56
N ASN A 92 -10.03 0.10 3.20
CA ASN A 92 -10.59 0.38 1.87
C ASN A 92 -9.56 1.07 0.95
N LYS A 93 -8.29 1.21 1.39
CA LYS A 93 -7.20 1.70 0.53
C LYS A 93 -6.82 0.59 -0.45
N ARG A 94 -7.03 0.82 -1.74
CA ARG A 94 -6.76 -0.14 -2.81
C ARG A 94 -5.25 -0.22 -3.10
N PRO A 95 -4.72 -1.37 -3.52
CA PRO A 95 -3.35 -1.52 -3.98
C PRO A 95 -3.21 -1.13 -5.46
N PHE A 96 -1.96 -1.05 -5.95
CA PHE A 96 -1.67 -0.99 -7.38
C PHE A 96 -2.43 -2.09 -8.16
N PRO A 97 -3.01 -1.82 -9.34
CA PRO A 97 -2.88 -0.61 -10.18
C PRO A 97 -3.96 0.46 -9.90
N PHE A 98 -4.78 0.29 -8.87
CA PHE A 98 -5.88 1.21 -8.57
C PHE A 98 -5.46 2.41 -7.71
N SER A 99 -4.25 2.37 -7.17
CA SER A 99 -3.59 3.47 -6.46
C SER A 99 -2.16 3.62 -6.94
N GLU A 100 -1.56 4.76 -6.61
CA GLU A 100 -0.12 4.96 -6.78
C GLU A 100 0.67 3.98 -5.90
N VAL A 101 1.83 3.59 -6.42
CA VAL A 101 2.79 2.77 -5.69
C VAL A 101 3.42 3.64 -4.61
N GLU A 102 3.37 3.20 -3.36
CA GLU A 102 4.00 3.91 -2.24
C GLU A 102 5.02 3.00 -1.56
N ARG A 103 5.88 3.59 -0.72
CA ARG A 103 6.75 2.85 0.22
C ARG A 103 6.31 3.17 1.63
N MET A 104 6.21 2.16 2.49
CA MET A 104 5.99 2.39 3.92
C MET A 104 7.24 2.91 4.61
N THR A 105 8.41 2.45 4.16
CA THR A 105 9.68 2.75 4.81
C THR A 105 10.71 3.27 3.80
N LYS A 106 11.50 4.27 4.19
CA LYS A 106 12.76 4.59 3.49
C LYS A 106 13.87 3.77 4.13
N PHE A 107 14.71 3.13 3.32
CA PHE A 107 15.89 2.45 3.84
C PHE A 107 16.89 3.48 4.37
N GLU A 108 17.11 3.45 5.68
CA GLU A 108 18.25 4.08 6.35
C GLU A 108 19.56 3.32 6.01
#